data_AF-A0A2V7QJ68-F1
#
_entry.id   AF-A0A2V7QJ68-F1
#
_cell.length_a   1.000
_cell.length_b   1.000
_cell.length_c   1.000
_cell.angle_alpha   90.00
_cell.angle_beta   90.00
_cell.angle_gamma   90.00
#
_symmetry.space_group_name_H-M   'P 1'
#
loop_
_entity.id
_entity.type
_entity.pdbx_description
1 polymer ?
#
loop_
_entity_poly.entity_id
_entity_poly.type
_entity_poly.pdbx_seq_one_letter_code
_entity_poly.pdbx_strand_id
1 'polypeptide(L)'
;MIEEPMLTPAQSLVLGAVIALASSLILEWARHRMADRRAKKLFKSLPKIEIPTICSNIDALVTSFNQLAILDVLNLLQIQSARQGYDRNRDWLILLPEGTLRDDLIRFYQRLLAAHQGALQIENFATLPVAQAAFVAARRANLIIEFRDIAVQGHSLVQRIDLL
;
A
#
# COMPACT_ATOMS: atom_id res chain seq x y z
N MET A 1 32.31 -20.30 7.00
CA MET A 1 30.85 -20.45 7.07
C MET A 1 30.48 -20.43 8.54
N ILE A 2 29.77 -19.39 8.99
CA ILE A 2 29.21 -19.37 10.33
C ILE A 2 27.92 -20.19 10.22
N GLU A 3 27.87 -21.36 10.85
CA GLU A 3 26.64 -22.13 10.97
C GLU A 3 25.67 -21.33 11.83
N GLU A 4 24.55 -20.89 11.25
CA GLU A 4 23.47 -20.32 12.04
C GLU A 4 22.94 -21.41 12.99
N PRO A 5 22.81 -21.14 14.29
CA PRO A 5 22.32 -22.12 15.23
C PRO A 5 20.87 -22.47 14.88
N MET A 6 20.63 -23.71 14.46
CA MET A 6 19.27 -24.22 14.28
C MET A 6 18.56 -24.23 15.64
N LEU A 7 17.46 -23.49 15.74
CA LEU A 7 16.58 -23.49 16.91
C LEU A 7 16.14 -24.93 17.19
N THR A 8 16.30 -25.37 18.43
CA THR A 8 15.81 -26.68 18.86
C THR A 8 14.27 -26.70 18.75
N PRO A 9 13.64 -27.88 18.57
CA PRO A 9 12.18 -27.98 18.47
C PRO A 9 11.45 -27.29 19.63
N ALA A 10 12.00 -27.36 20.84
CA ALA A 10 11.47 -26.67 22.02
C ALA A 10 11.59 -25.14 21.90
N GLN A 11 12.71 -24.61 21.39
CA GLN A 11 12.89 -23.17 21.16
C GLN A 11 11.95 -22.66 20.06
N SER A 12 11.75 -23.41 18.99
CA SER A 12 10.78 -23.07 17.93
C SER A 12 9.34 -23.03 18.46
N LEU A 13 8.99 -23.96 19.35
CA LEU A 13 7.67 -24.02 19.97
C LEU A 13 7.46 -22.87 20.96
N VAL A 14 8.47 -22.55 21.77
CA VAL A 14 8.45 -21.37 22.67
C VAL A 14 8.38 -20.07 21.87
N LEU A 15 9.17 -19.92 20.80
CA LEU A 15 9.15 -18.76 19.94
C LEU A 15 7.78 -18.60 19.27
N GLY A 16 7.21 -19.70 18.75
CA GLY A 16 5.86 -19.72 18.20
C GLY A 16 4.80 -19.31 19.22
N ALA A 17 4.89 -19.82 20.46
CA ALA A 17 3.99 -19.46 21.55
C ALA A 17 4.12 -17.98 21.95
N VAL A 18 5.34 -17.44 22.02
CA VAL A 18 5.60 -16.02 22.30
C VAL A 18 5.05 -15.15 21.18
N ILE A 19 5.27 -15.52 19.92
CA ILE A 19 4.70 -14.80 18.76
C ILE A 19 3.17 -14.83 18.82
N ALA A 20 2.57 -15.99 19.12
CA ALA A 20 1.12 -16.13 19.23
C ALA A 20 0.55 -15.28 20.38
N LEU A 21 1.20 -15.29 21.56
CA LEU A 21 0.83 -14.48 22.72
C LEU A 21 0.98 -12.98 22.44
N ALA A 22 2.10 -12.56 21.85
CA ALA A 22 2.35 -11.18 21.48
C ALA A 22 1.32 -10.70 20.45
N SER A 23 1.05 -11.51 19.43
CA SER A 23 0.03 -11.21 18.42
C SER A 23 -1.36 -11.11 19.04
N SER A 24 -1.70 -12.00 19.98
CA SER A 24 -2.98 -11.99 20.69
C SER A 24 -3.12 -10.75 21.59
N LEU A 25 -2.06 -10.37 22.31
CA LEU A 25 -2.00 -9.16 23.13
C LEU A 25 -2.12 -7.88 22.28
N ILE A 26 -1.43 -7.83 21.14
CA ILE A 26 -1.53 -6.72 20.18
C ILE A 26 -2.96 -6.62 19.67
N LEU A 27 -3.58 -7.74 19.27
CA LEU A 27 -4.96 -7.78 18.80
C LEU A 27 -5.96 -7.36 19.89
N GLU A 28 -5.76 -7.79 21.13
CA GLU A 28 -6.65 -7.46 22.25
C GLU A 28 -6.51 -5.98 22.67
N TRP A 29 -5.27 -5.49 22.74
CA TRP A 29 -4.99 -4.07 22.95
C TRP A 29 -5.60 -3.20 21.84
N ALA A 30 -5.48 -3.65 20.60
CA ALA A 30 -6.03 -3.00 19.43
C ALA A 30 -7.57 -3.04 19.41
N ARG A 31 -8.18 -4.15 19.81
CA ARG A 31 -9.64 -4.27 20.05
C ARG A 31 -10.12 -3.28 21.11
N HIS A 32 -9.44 -3.23 22.26
CA HIS A 32 -9.75 -2.28 23.33
C HIS A 32 -9.63 -0.83 22.86
N ARG A 33 -8.58 -0.51 22.10
CA ARG A 33 -8.43 0.80 21.45
C ARG A 33 -9.61 1.08 20.53
N MET A 34 -10.03 0.16 19.68
CA MET A 34 -11.17 0.39 18.76
C MET A 34 -12.54 0.48 19.43
N ALA A 35 -12.72 -0.12 20.61
CA ALA A 35 -13.91 0.09 21.43
C ALA A 35 -14.02 1.56 21.87
N ASP A 36 -12.89 2.28 21.94
CA ASP A 36 -12.88 3.73 22.14
C ASP A 36 -13.35 4.46 20.88
N ARG A 37 -14.42 5.24 21.05
CA ARG A 37 -15.02 6.09 20.01
C ARG A 37 -14.02 7.08 19.40
N ARG A 38 -13.01 7.53 20.16
CA ARG A 38 -11.94 8.42 19.67
C ARG A 38 -10.99 7.71 18.73
N ALA A 39 -10.52 6.52 19.09
CA ALA A 39 -9.64 5.74 18.24
C ALA A 39 -10.35 5.28 16.96
N LYS A 40 -11.63 4.90 17.05
CA LYS A 40 -12.47 4.57 15.87
C LYS A 40 -12.60 5.76 14.92
N LYS A 41 -12.76 6.99 15.44
CA LYS A 41 -12.77 8.22 14.63
C LYS A 41 -11.42 8.48 13.95
N LEU A 42 -10.33 8.41 14.72
CA LEU A 42 -8.96 8.58 14.21
C LEU A 42 -8.65 7.56 13.10
N PHE A 43 -9.06 6.33 13.33
CA PHE A 43 -8.87 5.23 12.41
C PHE A 43 -9.69 5.38 11.11
N LYS A 44 -10.93 5.88 11.19
CA LYS A 44 -11.70 6.26 9.99
C LYS A 44 -11.10 7.46 9.26
N SER A 45 -10.54 8.43 9.99
CA SER A 45 -9.94 9.61 9.36
C SER A 45 -8.66 9.31 8.60
N LEU A 46 -7.91 8.28 8.98
CA LEU A 46 -6.63 7.92 8.34
C LEU A 46 -6.81 7.55 6.85
N PRO A 47 -7.60 6.53 6.47
CA PRO A 47 -7.89 6.24 5.06
C PRO A 47 -8.56 7.40 4.32
N LYS A 48 -9.39 8.20 5.02
CA LYS A 48 -10.05 9.39 4.44
C LYS A 48 -9.08 10.52 4.09
N ILE A 49 -7.86 10.52 4.62
CA ILE A 49 -6.84 11.49 4.27
C ILE A 49 -5.84 10.87 3.29
N GLU A 50 -5.42 9.63 3.56
CA GLU A 50 -4.40 8.94 2.78
C GLU A 50 -4.87 8.61 1.35
N ILE A 51 -6.07 8.03 1.19
CA ILE A 51 -6.56 7.59 -0.12
C ILE A 51 -6.77 8.78 -1.06
N PRO A 52 -7.42 9.90 -0.67
CA PRO A 52 -7.53 11.06 -1.54
C PRO A 52 -6.16 11.64 -1.93
N THR A 53 -5.20 11.64 -1.00
CA THR A 53 -3.83 12.11 -1.30
C THR A 53 -3.16 11.22 -2.35
N ILE A 54 -3.26 9.89 -2.20
CA ILE A 54 -2.75 8.93 -3.19
C ILE A 54 -3.42 9.14 -4.55
N CYS A 55 -4.76 9.20 -4.58
CA CYS A 55 -5.50 9.39 -5.83
C CYS A 55 -5.13 10.71 -6.50
N SER A 56 -5.01 11.81 -5.75
CA SER A 56 -4.59 13.11 -6.30
C SER A 56 -3.20 13.04 -6.94
N ASN A 57 -2.25 12.34 -6.30
CA ASN A 57 -0.89 12.18 -6.85
C ASN A 57 -0.90 11.28 -8.09
N ILE A 58 -1.75 10.26 -8.12
CA ILE A 58 -1.96 9.43 -9.31
C ILE A 58 -2.58 10.25 -10.45
N ASP A 59 -3.62 11.03 -10.17
CA ASP A 59 -4.28 11.86 -11.19
C ASP A 59 -3.30 12.89 -11.79
N ALA A 60 -2.42 13.46 -10.96
CA ALA A 60 -1.32 14.31 -11.39
C ALA A 60 -0.29 13.55 -12.25
N LEU A 61 0.07 12.32 -11.86
CA LEU A 61 0.96 11.44 -12.62
C LEU A 61 0.38 11.11 -14.00
N VAL A 62 -0.91 10.75 -14.07
CA VAL A 62 -1.62 10.45 -15.32
C VAL A 62 -1.65 11.67 -16.22
N THR A 63 -1.94 12.84 -15.66
CA THR A 63 -1.97 14.12 -16.41
C THR A 63 -0.58 14.42 -16.98
N SER A 64 0.47 14.28 -16.18
CA SER A 64 1.86 14.52 -16.60
C SER A 64 2.28 13.54 -17.70
N PHE A 65 1.91 12.27 -17.57
CA PHE A 65 2.20 11.24 -18.57
C PHE A 65 1.51 11.54 -19.91
N ASN A 66 0.24 11.97 -19.90
CA ASN A 66 -0.48 12.29 -21.13
C ASN A 66 0.14 13.49 -21.88
N GLN A 67 0.85 14.37 -21.17
CA GLN A 67 1.52 15.53 -21.76
C GLN A 67 2.93 15.21 -22.26
N LEU A 68 3.69 14.44 -21.49
CA LEU A 68 5.14 14.27 -21.68
C LEU A 68 5.57 12.83 -21.99
N ALA A 69 4.66 11.85 -21.96
CA ALA A 69 4.91 10.42 -22.13
C ALA A 69 5.99 9.83 -21.18
N ILE A 70 6.19 10.46 -20.02
CA ILE A 70 7.10 10.02 -18.95
C ILE A 70 6.34 9.82 -17.64
N LEU A 71 6.82 8.90 -16.80
CA LEU A 71 6.37 8.81 -15.41
C LEU A 71 7.21 9.78 -14.59
N ASP A 72 6.57 10.85 -14.10
CA ASP A 72 7.25 11.86 -13.29
C ASP A 72 7.71 11.26 -11.95
N VAL A 73 9.02 11.27 -11.74
CA VAL A 73 9.68 10.77 -10.52
C VAL A 73 9.16 11.48 -9.28
N LEU A 74 8.86 12.79 -9.35
CA LEU A 74 8.33 13.54 -8.21
C LEU A 74 6.98 12.97 -7.75
N ASN A 75 6.07 12.75 -8.69
CA ASN A 75 4.76 12.18 -8.40
C ASN A 75 4.89 10.73 -7.89
N LEU A 76 5.81 9.93 -8.43
CA LEU A 76 6.11 8.58 -7.92
C LEU A 76 6.63 8.60 -6.47
N LEU A 77 7.47 9.58 -6.11
CA LEU A 77 7.94 9.75 -4.73
C LEU A 77 6.81 10.19 -3.79
N GLN A 78 5.93 11.07 -4.24
CA GLN A 78 4.76 11.48 -3.47
C GLN A 78 3.79 10.31 -3.22
N ILE A 79 3.56 9.46 -4.23
CA ILE A 79 2.82 8.21 -4.09
C ILE A 79 3.50 7.30 -3.07
N GLN A 80 4.82 7.15 -3.13
CA GLN A 80 5.57 6.34 -2.17
C GLN A 80 5.43 6.84 -0.74
N SER A 81 5.58 8.15 -0.52
CA SER A 81 5.45 8.79 0.79
C SER A 81 4.06 8.57 1.38
N ALA A 82 3.01 8.79 0.57
CA ALA A 82 1.64 8.56 0.99
C ALA A 82 1.37 7.08 1.31
N ARG A 83 1.87 6.14 0.48
CA ARG A 83 1.82 4.69 0.71
C ARG A 83 2.56 4.27 1.98
N GLN A 84 3.69 4.88 2.30
CA GLN A 84 4.40 4.61 3.56
C GLN A 84 3.61 5.08 4.79
N GLY A 85 2.70 6.06 4.65
CA GLY A 85 1.68 6.36 5.64
C GLY A 85 0.82 5.12 5.94
N TYR A 86 0.28 4.51 4.89
CA TYR A 86 -0.45 3.24 5.00
C TYR A 86 0.38 2.12 5.62
N ASP A 87 1.62 1.87 5.19
CA ASP A 87 2.43 0.75 5.72
C ASP A 87 2.57 0.84 7.24
N ARG A 88 2.68 2.07 7.78
CA ARG A 88 2.71 2.34 9.23
C ARG A 88 1.38 2.07 9.93
N ASN A 89 0.28 2.22 9.21
CA ASN A 89 -1.09 2.09 9.71
C ASN A 89 -1.74 0.74 9.32
N ARG A 90 -1.03 -0.12 8.57
CA ARG A 90 -1.54 -1.38 8.02
C ARG A 90 -2.04 -2.33 9.09
N ASP A 91 -1.31 -2.42 10.20
CA ASP A 91 -1.65 -3.28 11.33
C ASP A 91 -2.89 -2.78 12.09
N TRP A 92 -3.41 -1.61 11.73
CA TRP A 92 -4.66 -1.10 12.25
C TRP A 92 -5.82 -1.50 11.32
N LEU A 93 -5.55 -1.74 10.02
CA LEU A 93 -6.55 -2.18 9.02
C LEU A 93 -7.05 -3.60 9.19
N ILE A 94 -6.22 -4.49 9.75
CA ILE A 94 -6.66 -5.83 10.21
C ILE A 94 -7.79 -5.76 11.23
N LEU A 95 -7.95 -4.61 11.90
CA LEU A 95 -8.95 -4.39 12.92
C LEU A 95 -10.31 -3.96 12.35
N LEU A 96 -10.40 -3.64 11.05
CA LEU A 96 -11.72 -3.51 10.43
C LEU A 96 -12.46 -4.85 10.59
N PRO A 97 -13.74 -4.83 11.02
CA PRO A 97 -14.54 -6.04 11.04
C PRO A 97 -14.49 -6.68 9.67
N GLU A 98 -14.30 -8.00 9.62
CA GLU A 98 -14.21 -8.75 8.36
C GLU A 98 -15.42 -8.40 7.48
N GLY A 99 -15.12 -8.03 6.24
CA GLY A 99 -16.11 -7.47 5.33
C GLY A 99 -15.44 -6.88 4.10
N THR A 100 -16.24 -6.69 3.06
CA THR A 100 -15.81 -6.27 1.72
C THR A 100 -14.89 -5.04 1.74
N LEU A 101 -15.12 -4.07 2.64
CA LEU A 101 -14.28 -2.87 2.69
C LEU A 101 -12.83 -3.15 3.12
N ARG A 102 -12.60 -4.04 4.08
CA ARG A 102 -11.25 -4.39 4.54
C ARG A 102 -10.46 -5.04 3.40
N ASP A 103 -11.09 -5.99 2.72
CA ASP A 103 -10.47 -6.72 1.61
C ASP A 103 -10.20 -5.79 0.43
N ASP A 104 -11.12 -4.87 0.13
CA ASP A 104 -10.95 -3.90 -0.95
C ASP A 104 -9.82 -2.90 -0.64
N LEU A 105 -9.69 -2.46 0.62
CA LEU A 105 -8.58 -1.61 1.05
C LEU A 105 -7.25 -2.36 0.91
N ILE A 106 -7.15 -3.58 1.43
CA ILE A 106 -5.94 -4.41 1.31
C ILE A 106 -5.57 -4.59 -0.17
N ARG A 107 -6.55 -4.93 -1.02
CA ARG A 107 -6.33 -5.10 -2.46
C ARG A 107 -5.86 -3.82 -3.14
N PHE A 108 -6.48 -2.67 -2.81
CA PHE A 108 -6.07 -1.37 -3.34
C PHE A 108 -4.59 -1.08 -3.03
N TYR A 109 -4.15 -1.27 -1.78
CA TYR A 109 -2.77 -1.00 -1.39
C TYR A 109 -1.77 -2.01 -1.98
N GLN A 110 -2.15 -3.28 -2.11
CA GLN A 110 -1.34 -4.29 -2.78
C GLN A 110 -1.12 -3.96 -4.27
N ARG A 111 -2.19 -3.58 -4.98
CA ARG A 111 -2.10 -3.13 -6.37
C ARG A 111 -1.24 -1.88 -6.51
N LEU A 112 -1.43 -0.89 -5.63
CA LEU A 112 -0.63 0.32 -5.60
C LEU A 112 0.85 0.03 -5.40
N LEU A 113 1.19 -0.87 -4.47
CA LEU A 113 2.56 -1.29 -4.24
C LEU A 113 3.18 -1.95 -5.48
N ALA A 114 2.46 -2.89 -6.10
CA ALA A 114 2.94 -3.58 -7.30
C ALA A 114 3.14 -2.60 -8.48
N ALA A 115 2.18 -1.70 -8.72
CA ALA A 115 2.26 -0.69 -9.76
C ALA A 115 3.42 0.30 -9.51
N HIS A 116 3.62 0.73 -8.27
CA HIS A 116 4.72 1.60 -7.89
C HIS A 116 6.09 0.93 -8.07
N GLN A 117 6.23 -0.32 -7.65
CA GLN A 117 7.44 -1.10 -7.88
C GLN A 117 7.71 -1.29 -9.37
N GLY A 118 6.68 -1.59 -10.16
CA GLY A 118 6.77 -1.67 -11.62
C GLY A 118 7.21 -0.35 -12.26
N ALA A 119 6.69 0.77 -11.76
CA ALA A 119 7.08 2.12 -12.20
C ALA A 119 8.56 2.41 -11.90
N LEU A 120 9.02 2.15 -10.67
CA LEU A 120 10.43 2.34 -10.33
C LEU A 120 11.34 1.43 -11.16
N GLN A 121 10.95 0.18 -11.38
CA GLN A 121 11.72 -0.75 -12.22
C GLN A 121 11.82 -0.27 -13.66
N ILE A 122 10.71 0.21 -14.25
CA ILE A 122 10.74 0.67 -15.65
C ILE A 122 11.54 1.96 -15.80
N GLU A 123 11.42 2.90 -14.85
CA GLU A 123 12.19 4.15 -14.90
C GLU A 123 13.68 3.88 -14.70
N ASN A 124 14.06 2.99 -13.78
CA ASN A 124 15.44 2.55 -13.64
C ASN A 124 15.95 1.86 -14.91
N PHE A 125 15.16 0.96 -15.50
CA PHE A 125 15.52 0.29 -16.76
C PHE A 125 15.71 1.30 -17.89
N ALA A 126 14.87 2.33 -17.98
CA ALA A 126 14.95 3.37 -19.02
C ALA A 126 16.27 4.16 -19.01
N THR A 127 16.99 4.18 -17.89
CA THR A 127 18.32 4.81 -17.78
C THR A 127 19.46 3.95 -18.33
N LEU A 128 19.22 2.66 -18.58
CA LEU A 128 20.27 1.74 -19.01
C LEU A 128 20.55 1.88 -20.52
N PRO A 129 21.80 1.69 -20.96
CA PRO A 129 22.17 1.77 -22.39
C PRO A 129 21.44 0.75 -23.29
N VAL A 130 20.97 -0.36 -22.70
CA VAL A 130 20.26 -1.45 -23.39
C VAL A 130 18.75 -1.22 -23.49
N ALA A 131 18.25 -0.11 -22.95
CA ALA A 131 16.83 0.16 -22.89
C ALA A 131 16.24 0.39 -24.28
N GLN A 132 15.24 -0.40 -24.65
CA GLN A 132 14.51 -0.21 -25.89
C GLN A 132 13.38 0.81 -25.69
N ALA A 133 13.45 1.94 -26.39
CA ALA A 133 12.48 3.04 -26.24
C ALA A 133 11.02 2.61 -26.44
N ALA A 134 10.74 1.76 -27.45
CA ALA A 134 9.40 1.26 -27.71
C ALA A 134 8.87 0.36 -26.59
N PHE A 135 9.73 -0.48 -26.01
CA PHE A 135 9.37 -1.31 -24.85
C PHE A 135 9.07 -0.45 -23.62
N VAL A 136 9.92 0.54 -23.33
CA VAL A 136 9.74 1.47 -22.22
C VAL A 136 8.42 2.24 -22.37
N ALA A 137 8.15 2.79 -23.56
CA ALA A 137 6.92 3.51 -23.85
C ALA A 137 5.67 2.63 -23.65
N ALA A 138 5.68 1.40 -24.19
CA ALA A 138 4.57 0.46 -24.02
C ALA A 138 4.35 0.08 -22.54
N ARG A 139 5.43 -0.13 -21.78
CA ARG A 139 5.34 -0.45 -20.35
C ARG A 139 4.82 0.71 -19.52
N ARG A 140 5.27 1.94 -19.79
CA ARG A 140 4.74 3.14 -19.14
C ARG A 140 3.25 3.34 -19.45
N ALA A 141 2.82 3.12 -20.69
CA ALA A 141 1.41 3.19 -21.07
C ALA A 141 0.56 2.14 -20.32
N ASN A 142 1.05 0.91 -20.16
CA ASN A 142 0.33 -0.10 -19.37
C ASN A 142 0.26 0.29 -17.88
N LEU A 143 1.36 0.82 -17.32
CA LEU A 143 1.38 1.28 -15.93
C LEU A 143 0.45 2.47 -15.71
N ILE A 144 0.32 3.39 -16.66
CA ILE A 144 -0.58 4.53 -16.51
C ILE A 144 -2.05 4.11 -16.52
N ILE A 145 -2.41 3.09 -17.30
CA ILE A 145 -3.74 2.47 -17.26
C ILE A 145 -3.98 1.86 -15.88
N GLU A 146 -3.02 1.08 -15.36
CA GLU A 146 -3.14 0.48 -14.03
C GLU A 146 -3.26 1.53 -12.92
N PHE A 147 -2.45 2.60 -12.97
CA PHE A 147 -2.55 3.70 -12.03
C PHE A 147 -3.92 4.38 -12.10
N ARG A 148 -4.44 4.65 -13.30
CA ARG A 148 -5.78 5.22 -13.49
C ARG A 148 -6.86 4.32 -12.85
N ASP A 149 -6.81 3.01 -13.08
CA ASP A 149 -7.77 2.07 -12.51
C ASP A 149 -7.67 2.02 -10.99
N ILE A 150 -6.45 2.11 -10.43
CA ILE A 150 -6.22 2.23 -8.99
C ILE A 150 -6.86 3.52 -8.45
N ALA A 151 -6.69 4.66 -9.11
CA ALA A 151 -7.29 5.93 -8.68
C ALA A 151 -8.83 5.86 -8.67
N VAL A 152 -9.45 5.28 -9.71
CA VAL A 152 -10.91 5.05 -9.75
C VAL A 152 -11.36 4.18 -8.58
N GLN A 153 -10.65 3.08 -8.31
CA GLN A 153 -10.93 2.22 -7.16
C GLN A 153 -10.80 2.98 -5.83
N GLY A 154 -9.74 3.79 -5.68
CA GLY A 154 -9.50 4.59 -4.48
C GLY A 154 -10.59 5.62 -4.22
N HIS A 155 -11.02 6.36 -5.25
CA HIS A 155 -12.13 7.31 -5.17
C HIS A 155 -13.44 6.62 -4.73
N SER A 156 -13.73 5.44 -5.27
CA SER A 156 -14.89 4.63 -4.82
C SER A 156 -14.76 4.16 -3.36
N LEU A 157 -13.56 3.80 -2.92
CA LEU A 157 -13.32 3.38 -1.53
C LEU A 157 -13.58 4.49 -0.52
N VAL A 158 -13.18 5.72 -0.83
CA VAL A 158 -13.42 6.89 0.03
C VAL A 158 -14.91 7.08 0.28
N GLN A 159 -15.73 7.03 -0.78
CA GLN A 159 -17.19 7.15 -0.67
C GLN A 159 -17.79 6.07 0.23
N ARG A 160 -17.25 4.84 0.17
CA ARG A 160 -17.74 3.72 0.99
C ARG A 160 -17.30 3.82 2.46
N ILE A 161 -16.13 4.41 2.73
CA ILE A 161 -15.67 4.71 4.10
C ILE A 161 -16.56 5.78 4.75
N ASP A 162 -17.11 6.72 3.96
CA ASP A 162 -18.05 7.74 4.45
C ASP A 162 -19.39 7.18 4.93
N LEU A 163 -19.80 6.01 4.44
CA LEU A 163 -21.08 5.37 4.77
C LEU A 163 -21.04 4.51 6.05
N LEU A 164 -19.86 4.34 6.68
CA LEU A 164 -19.65 3.59 7.94
C LEU A 164 -19.72 4.47 9.18
#